data_AF-A0A9N8WQ19-F1
#
_entry.id   AF-A0A9N8WQ19-F1
#
_cell.length_a   1.000
_cell.length_b   1.000
_cell.length_c   1.000
_cell.angle_alpha   90.00
_cell.angle_beta   90.00
_cell.angle_gamma   90.00
#
_symmetry.space_group_name_H-M   'P 1'
#
loop_
_entity.id
_entity.type
_entity.pdbx_description
1 polymer ?
#
loop_
_entity_poly.entity_id
_entity_poly.type
_entity_poly.pdbx_seq_one_letter_code
_entity_poly.pdbx_strand_id
1 'polypeptide(L)'
;MAQELFASIIASMHLQNLFSTLHNKKHEKPSEILRDTFGFLLKRQESSIPETGLGVYLHGRAKKGYIVSMYPGTIYFSGDPMFLVSLNNSYILKCTNGFFFDGKPYGLSKYIFKSLYKRINYPGVFPTCDISWLEKNDEDLKNPLTIGQFVNNGTSIYKANVRYQELEIDSLPIELWKYIPNIHYANNESIAKAKKVVVLVATRDIKDEELFSTYIDVS
;
A
#
# COMPACT_ATOMS: atom_id res chain seq x y z
N MET A 1 4.07 10.77 20.73
CA MET A 1 5.39 11.27 20.26
C MET A 1 6.50 10.22 20.27
N ALA A 2 7.10 9.83 21.41
CA ALA A 2 8.25 8.88 21.40
C ALA A 2 7.89 7.46 20.91
N GLN A 3 6.74 6.93 21.35
CA GLN A 3 6.26 5.61 20.96
C GLN A 3 5.84 5.54 19.47
N GLU A 4 5.29 6.63 18.93
CA GLU A 4 4.92 6.74 17.52
C GLU A 4 6.15 6.85 16.62
N LEU A 5 7.16 7.62 17.04
CA LEU A 5 8.44 7.72 16.35
C LEU A 5 9.12 6.34 16.27
N PHE A 6 9.15 5.62 17.39
CA PHE A 6 9.72 4.27 17.43
C PHE A 6 8.97 3.29 16.52
N ALA A 7 7.63 3.33 16.52
CA ALA A 7 6.81 2.52 15.63
C ALA A 7 7.04 2.87 14.14
N SER A 8 7.22 4.14 13.81
CA SER A 8 7.53 4.60 12.45
C SER A 8 8.90 4.12 11.97
N ILE A 9 9.91 4.16 12.85
CA ILE A 9 11.26 3.65 12.54
C ILE A 9 11.22 2.14 12.28
N ILE A 10 10.55 1.36 13.14
CA ILE A 10 10.41 -0.10 12.95
C ILE A 10 9.68 -0.40 11.63
N ALA A 11 8.60 0.33 11.34
CA ALA A 11 7.84 0.16 10.12
C ALA A 11 8.70 0.46 8.86
N SER A 12 9.50 1.52 8.91
CA SER A 12 10.43 1.90 7.83
C SER A 12 11.52 0.84 7.64
N MET A 13 12.10 0.32 8.73
CA MET A 13 13.07 -0.79 8.68
C MET A 13 12.45 -2.06 8.10
N HIS A 14 11.19 -2.37 8.44
CA HIS A 14 10.47 -3.52 7.91
C HIS A 14 10.29 -3.42 6.38
N LEU A 15 9.88 -2.27 5.87
CA LEU A 15 9.78 -2.03 4.42
C LEU A 15 11.15 -2.06 3.74
N GLN A 16 12.16 -1.41 4.32
CA GLN A 16 13.52 -1.39 3.78
C GLN A 16 14.11 -2.79 3.66
N ASN A 17 13.89 -3.67 4.66
CA ASN A 17 14.32 -5.06 4.61
C ASN A 17 13.70 -5.81 3.42
N LEU A 18 12.38 -5.69 3.25
CA LEU A 18 11.69 -6.31 2.12
C LEU A 18 12.20 -5.77 0.78
N PHE A 19 12.26 -4.45 0.62
CA PHE A 19 12.64 -3.82 -0.64
C PHE A 19 14.08 -4.16 -1.03
N SER A 20 14.99 -4.18 -0.05
CA SER A 20 16.37 -4.60 -0.28
C SER A 20 16.44 -6.06 -0.73
N THR A 21 15.64 -6.94 -0.11
CA THR A 21 15.58 -8.35 -0.47
C THR A 21 14.98 -8.56 -1.87
N LEU A 22 13.89 -7.85 -2.20
CA LEU A 22 13.31 -7.83 -3.55
C LEU A 22 14.31 -7.32 -4.60
N HIS A 23 15.10 -6.30 -4.24
CA HIS A 23 16.11 -5.73 -5.14
C HIS A 23 17.23 -6.75 -5.41
N ASN A 24 17.75 -7.38 -4.35
CA ASN A 24 18.86 -8.33 -4.43
C ASN A 24 18.45 -9.63 -5.12
N LYS A 25 17.21 -10.08 -4.93
CA LYS A 25 16.66 -11.32 -5.49
C LYS A 25 15.70 -11.08 -6.66
N LYS A 26 15.97 -10.07 -7.50
CA LYS A 26 15.08 -9.64 -8.61
C LYS A 26 14.67 -10.72 -9.63
N HIS A 27 15.31 -11.90 -9.62
CA HIS A 27 15.01 -13.03 -10.49
C HIS A 27 14.08 -14.07 -9.83
N GLU A 28 13.88 -13.99 -8.52
CA GLU A 28 12.93 -14.84 -7.79
C GLU A 28 11.52 -14.22 -7.81
N LYS A 29 10.49 -15.05 -7.58
CA LYS A 29 9.11 -14.57 -7.51
C LYS A 29 8.92 -13.67 -6.27
N PRO A 30 8.39 -12.44 -6.40
CA PRO A 30 8.24 -11.52 -5.27
C PRO A 30 7.39 -12.07 -4.11
N SER A 31 6.33 -12.83 -4.41
CA SER A 31 5.51 -13.51 -3.40
C SER A 31 6.30 -14.52 -2.56
N GLU A 32 7.24 -15.23 -3.17
CA GLU A 32 8.10 -16.19 -2.47
C GLU A 32 9.16 -15.48 -1.62
N ILE A 33 9.69 -14.36 -2.11
CA ILE A 33 10.56 -13.49 -1.31
C ILE A 33 9.83 -13.00 -0.07
N LEU A 34 8.57 -12.56 -0.19
CA LEU A 34 7.76 -12.13 0.96
C LEU A 34 7.58 -13.26 1.97
N ARG A 35 7.25 -14.47 1.49
CA ARG A 35 7.11 -15.66 2.34
C ARG A 35 8.39 -16.01 3.07
N ASP A 36 9.52 -16.03 2.37
CA ASP A 36 10.80 -16.41 2.96
C ASP A 36 11.30 -15.34 3.93
N THR A 37 10.99 -14.06 3.69
CA THR A 37 11.42 -12.93 4.53
C THR A 37 10.57 -12.78 5.79
N PHE A 38 9.24 -12.94 5.68
CA PHE A 38 8.31 -12.64 6.79
C PHE A 38 7.41 -13.79 7.21
N GLY A 39 7.46 -14.94 6.53
CA GLY A 39 6.68 -16.13 6.88
C GLY A 39 5.25 -16.15 6.33
N PHE A 40 4.90 -15.25 5.40
CA PHE A 40 3.58 -15.21 4.79
C PHE A 40 3.60 -14.72 3.33
N LEU A 41 2.57 -15.07 2.57
CA LEU A 41 2.26 -14.47 1.28
C LEU A 41 0.85 -13.87 1.31
N LEU A 42 0.57 -12.97 0.37
CA LEU A 42 -0.75 -12.37 0.21
C LEU A 42 -1.38 -12.82 -1.10
N LYS A 43 -2.70 -12.97 -1.10
CA LYS A 43 -3.49 -13.22 -2.31
C LYS A 43 -4.78 -12.42 -2.31
N ARG A 44 -5.15 -11.87 -3.48
CA ARG A 44 -6.50 -11.39 -3.74
C ARG A 44 -7.41 -12.58 -4.04
N GLN A 45 -8.52 -12.67 -3.34
CA GLN A 45 -9.52 -13.74 -3.52
C GLN A 45 -10.93 -13.14 -3.32
N GLU A 46 -11.97 -13.90 -3.65
CA GLU A 46 -13.34 -13.48 -3.28
C GLU A 46 -13.43 -13.32 -1.77
N SER A 47 -14.02 -12.21 -1.30
CA SER A 47 -14.14 -11.93 0.12
C SER A 47 -15.07 -12.93 0.78
N SER A 48 -14.78 -13.28 2.03
CA SER A 48 -15.72 -14.03 2.86
C SER A 48 -16.94 -13.21 3.27
N ILE A 49 -16.93 -11.88 3.07
CA ILE A 49 -18.10 -11.02 3.22
C ILE A 49 -18.92 -11.06 1.92
N PRO A 50 -20.21 -11.46 1.97
CA PRO A 50 -21.06 -11.51 0.79
C PRO A 50 -21.10 -10.17 0.03
N GLU A 51 -21.12 -10.25 -1.31
CA GLU A 51 -21.33 -9.12 -2.23
C GLU A 51 -20.32 -7.96 -2.11
N THR A 52 -19.20 -8.17 -1.41
CA THR A 52 -18.15 -7.13 -1.23
C THR A 52 -17.06 -7.22 -2.31
N GLY A 53 -17.07 -8.27 -3.13
CA GLY A 53 -16.12 -8.48 -4.21
C GLY A 53 -14.86 -9.17 -3.71
N LEU A 54 -13.69 -8.54 -3.90
CA LEU A 54 -12.41 -9.13 -3.50
C LEU A 54 -12.03 -8.77 -2.07
N GLY A 55 -11.30 -9.67 -1.43
CA GLY A 55 -10.58 -9.48 -0.17
C GLY A 55 -9.09 -9.81 -0.34
N VAL A 56 -8.31 -9.55 0.71
CA VAL A 56 -6.89 -9.93 0.77
C VAL A 56 -6.72 -11.01 1.83
N TYR A 57 -6.15 -12.14 1.44
CA TYR A 57 -5.88 -13.26 2.33
C TYR A 57 -4.40 -13.36 2.61
N LEU A 58 -4.07 -13.50 3.89
CA LEU A 58 -2.74 -13.85 4.34
C LEU A 58 -2.63 -15.37 4.46
N HIS A 59 -1.64 -15.96 3.79
CA HIS A 59 -1.30 -17.38 3.89
C HIS A 59 0.05 -17.52 4.57
N GLY A 60 0.14 -18.29 5.65
CA GLY A 60 1.28 -18.32 6.58
C GLY A 60 0.95 -17.61 7.89
N ARG A 61 1.96 -17.00 8.53
CA ARG A 61 1.78 -16.33 9.83
C ARG A 61 2.45 -14.96 9.86
N ALA A 62 1.69 -13.95 10.28
CA ALA A 62 2.21 -12.63 10.63
C ALA A 62 2.02 -12.38 12.14
N LYS A 63 3.03 -11.78 12.78
CA LYS A 63 2.92 -11.39 14.19
C LYS A 63 2.22 -10.03 14.29
N LYS A 64 1.62 -9.77 15.45
CA LYS A 64 1.17 -8.42 15.81
C LYS A 64 2.27 -7.38 15.53
N GLY A 65 1.90 -6.28 14.87
CA GLY A 65 2.81 -5.19 14.51
C GLY A 65 3.51 -5.35 13.17
N TYR A 66 3.39 -6.50 12.48
CA TYR A 66 3.96 -6.66 11.14
C TYR A 66 3.18 -5.84 10.13
N ILE A 67 3.91 -5.26 9.16
CA ILE A 67 3.28 -4.70 7.96
C ILE A 67 2.87 -5.88 7.08
N VAL A 68 1.57 -5.99 6.84
CA VAL A 68 0.99 -7.08 6.05
C VAL A 68 0.42 -6.61 4.73
N SER A 69 0.35 -5.30 4.47
CA SER A 69 -0.02 -4.75 3.16
C SER A 69 0.33 -3.25 3.07
N MET A 70 0.30 -2.70 1.86
CA MET A 70 0.48 -1.28 1.54
C MET A 70 -0.72 -0.81 0.72
N TYR A 71 -1.24 0.38 1.05
CA TYR A 71 -2.30 1.02 0.29
C TYR A 71 -1.70 1.82 -0.88
N PRO A 72 -1.90 1.37 -2.13
CA PRO A 72 -1.35 2.06 -3.29
C PRO A 72 -2.18 3.29 -3.66
N GLY A 73 -1.67 4.09 -4.59
CA GLY A 73 -2.52 5.06 -5.28
C GLY A 73 -1.92 6.44 -5.49
N THR A 74 -2.72 7.29 -6.12
CA THR A 74 -2.37 8.70 -6.31
C THR A 74 -2.61 9.47 -5.02
N ILE A 75 -1.64 10.26 -4.60
CA ILE A 75 -1.75 11.14 -3.42
C ILE A 75 -2.21 12.51 -3.89
N TYR A 76 -3.34 12.97 -3.36
CA TYR A 76 -3.86 14.32 -3.53
C TYR A 76 -3.71 15.10 -2.23
N PHE A 77 -3.39 16.39 -2.34
CA PHE A 77 -3.49 17.36 -1.26
C PHE A 77 -4.78 18.18 -1.41
N SER A 78 -5.19 18.92 -0.37
CA SER A 78 -6.50 19.62 -0.35
C SER A 78 -6.72 20.63 -1.49
N GLY A 79 -5.66 21.09 -2.18
CA GLY A 79 -5.75 21.98 -3.35
C GLY A 79 -5.78 21.25 -4.70
N ASP A 80 -5.59 19.93 -4.75
CA ASP A 80 -5.56 19.18 -5.99
C ASP A 80 -6.98 18.90 -6.53
N PRO A 81 -7.16 18.78 -7.86
CA PRO A 81 -8.46 18.57 -8.49
C PRO A 81 -8.99 17.15 -8.24
N MET A 82 -9.67 16.95 -7.11
CA MET A 82 -10.22 15.66 -6.71
C MET A 82 -11.66 15.40 -7.17
N PHE A 83 -12.39 16.43 -7.60
CA PHE A 83 -13.85 16.34 -7.82
C PHE A 83 -14.26 15.14 -8.68
N LEU A 84 -13.68 14.98 -9.88
CA LEU A 84 -14.07 13.89 -10.79
C LEU A 84 -13.62 12.50 -10.32
N VAL A 85 -12.49 12.41 -9.61
CA VAL A 85 -11.94 11.12 -9.14
C VAL A 85 -12.62 10.64 -7.87
N SER A 86 -13.21 11.53 -7.08
CA SER A 86 -13.91 11.18 -5.84
C SER A 86 -15.35 10.72 -6.07
N LEU A 87 -15.95 11.02 -7.23
CA LEU A 87 -17.31 10.57 -7.56
C LEU A 87 -17.40 9.04 -7.54
N ASN A 88 -18.22 8.52 -6.63
CA ASN A 88 -18.45 7.09 -6.42
C ASN A 88 -17.12 6.29 -6.36
N ASN A 89 -16.21 6.76 -5.51
CA ASN A 89 -14.91 6.14 -5.31
C ASN A 89 -14.71 5.77 -3.83
N SER A 90 -15.03 4.52 -3.50
CA SER A 90 -14.81 3.94 -2.17
C SER A 90 -13.33 3.65 -1.87
N TYR A 91 -12.43 3.81 -2.86
CA TYR A 91 -10.99 3.65 -2.70
C TYR A 91 -10.27 4.98 -2.38
N ILE A 92 -11.02 6.03 -2.04
CA ILE A 92 -10.44 7.26 -1.49
C ILE A 92 -10.23 7.05 0.01
N LEU A 93 -8.96 7.00 0.40
CA LEU A 93 -8.53 6.95 1.79
C LEU A 93 -8.12 8.36 2.25
N LYS A 94 -8.82 8.89 3.25
CA LYS A 94 -8.53 10.20 3.86
C LYS A 94 -7.53 10.03 5.01
N CYS A 95 -6.41 10.73 4.93
CA CYS A 95 -5.38 10.77 5.97
C CYS A 95 -5.59 11.95 6.94
N THR A 96 -5.06 11.84 8.17
CA THR A 96 -5.21 12.88 9.21
C THR A 96 -4.58 14.21 8.81
N ASN A 97 -3.56 14.18 7.95
CA ASN A 97 -2.78 15.35 7.53
C ASN A 97 -3.36 16.07 6.28
N GLY A 98 -4.63 15.83 5.93
CA GLY A 98 -5.28 16.47 4.78
C GLY A 98 -4.87 15.93 3.40
N PHE A 99 -4.17 14.79 3.38
CA PHE A 99 -3.87 14.03 2.18
C PHE A 99 -4.96 12.99 1.90
N PHE A 100 -5.14 12.68 0.62
CA PHE A 100 -6.05 11.64 0.16
C PHE A 100 -5.32 10.67 -0.75
N PHE A 101 -5.50 9.38 -0.54
CA PHE A 101 -4.95 8.32 -1.38
C PHE A 101 -6.06 7.73 -2.25
N ASP A 102 -5.88 7.76 -3.57
CA ASP A 102 -6.79 7.15 -4.53
C ASP A 102 -6.23 5.82 -5.03
N GLY A 103 -6.70 4.74 -4.41
CA GLY A 103 -6.31 3.37 -4.71
C GLY A 103 -7.15 2.70 -5.80
N LYS A 104 -8.07 3.41 -6.47
CA LYS A 104 -9.01 2.79 -7.42
C LYS A 104 -8.26 2.23 -8.64
N PRO A 105 -8.28 0.91 -8.88
CA PRO A 105 -7.41 0.28 -9.89
C PRO A 105 -7.96 0.34 -11.32
N TYR A 106 -9.03 1.10 -11.57
CA TYR A 106 -9.72 1.21 -12.85
C TYR A 106 -10.26 2.62 -13.11
N GLY A 107 -10.77 2.84 -14.32
CA GLY A 107 -11.36 4.12 -14.72
C GLY A 107 -10.35 5.28 -14.69
N LEU A 108 -10.86 6.48 -14.40
CA LEU A 108 -10.06 7.72 -14.41
C LEU A 108 -8.87 7.68 -13.46
N SER A 109 -9.04 7.16 -12.25
CA SER A 109 -7.98 6.99 -11.24
C SER A 109 -6.77 6.22 -11.77
N LYS A 110 -7.02 5.08 -12.43
CA LYS A 110 -5.98 4.29 -13.10
C LYS A 110 -5.23 5.11 -14.16
N TYR A 111 -5.96 5.84 -15.00
CA TYR A 111 -5.33 6.62 -16.08
C TYR A 111 -4.50 7.77 -15.54
N ILE A 112 -4.96 8.45 -14.49
CA ILE A 112 -4.20 9.48 -13.80
C ILE A 112 -2.92 8.89 -13.23
N PHE A 113 -3.00 7.80 -12.45
CA PHE A 113 -1.80 7.17 -11.88
C PHE A 113 -0.80 6.76 -12.97
N LYS A 114 -1.27 6.15 -14.07
CA LYS A 114 -0.42 5.78 -15.22
C LYS A 114 0.24 7.00 -15.87
N SER A 115 -0.48 8.11 -16.01
CA SER A 115 0.05 9.36 -16.56
C SER A 115 1.17 9.92 -15.66
N LEU A 116 0.91 10.00 -14.34
CA LEU A 116 1.88 10.45 -13.35
C LEU A 116 3.11 9.55 -13.30
N TYR A 117 2.93 8.23 -13.37
CA TYR A 117 4.02 7.26 -13.44
C TYR A 117 4.90 7.49 -14.66
N LYS A 118 4.32 7.70 -15.85
CA LYS A 118 5.09 7.98 -17.08
C LYS A 118 5.82 9.32 -17.02
N ARG A 119 5.24 10.33 -16.35
CA ARG A 119 5.85 11.64 -16.14
C ARG A 119 7.16 11.55 -15.35
N ILE A 120 7.21 10.70 -14.31
CA ILE A 120 8.39 10.58 -13.43
C ILE A 120 9.35 9.44 -13.83
N ASN A 121 8.91 8.48 -14.64
CA ASN A 121 9.69 7.33 -15.10
C ASN A 121 9.88 7.34 -16.63
N TYR A 122 10.45 8.42 -17.16
CA TYR A 122 10.78 8.55 -18.58
C TYR A 122 12.11 7.83 -18.92
N PRO A 123 12.39 7.50 -20.19
CA PRO A 123 13.61 6.79 -20.55
C PRO A 123 14.88 7.50 -20.04
N GLY A 124 15.75 6.76 -19.35
CA GLY A 124 17.02 7.27 -18.81
C GLY A 124 17.01 7.62 -17.31
N VAL A 125 15.86 7.55 -16.61
CA VAL A 125 15.81 7.76 -15.16
C VAL A 125 15.63 6.47 -14.37
N PHE A 126 16.07 6.49 -13.12
CA PHE A 126 15.80 5.41 -12.18
C PHE A 126 14.30 5.32 -11.88
N PRO A 127 13.70 4.11 -11.91
CA PRO A 127 12.31 3.96 -11.55
C PRO A 127 12.07 4.32 -10.08
N THR A 128 11.09 5.17 -9.80
CA THR A 128 10.84 5.72 -8.44
C THR A 128 9.45 5.43 -7.89
N CYS A 129 8.68 4.57 -8.56
CA CYS A 129 7.38 4.14 -8.10
C CYS A 129 7.06 2.72 -8.62
N ASP A 130 6.26 1.98 -7.86
CA ASP A 130 5.67 0.72 -8.30
C ASP A 130 4.33 0.96 -8.99
N ILE A 131 4.22 0.56 -10.25
CA ILE A 131 2.97 0.57 -11.03
C ILE A 131 2.27 -0.79 -11.03
N SER A 132 2.95 -1.85 -10.58
CA SER A 132 2.47 -3.23 -10.68
C SER A 132 1.22 -3.50 -9.84
N TRP A 133 0.90 -2.65 -8.86
CA TRP A 133 -0.36 -2.73 -8.10
C TRP A 133 -1.63 -2.65 -8.99
N LEU A 134 -1.50 -2.14 -10.22
CA LEU A 134 -2.56 -2.11 -11.23
C LEU A 134 -2.73 -3.43 -12.01
N GLU A 135 -1.83 -4.40 -11.81
CA GLU A 135 -1.91 -5.72 -12.44
C GLU A 135 -3.04 -6.54 -11.82
N LYS A 136 -3.68 -7.35 -12.66
CA LYS A 136 -4.82 -8.17 -12.24
C LYS A 136 -4.39 -9.41 -11.46
N ASN A 137 -3.25 -10.00 -11.81
CA ASN A 137 -2.75 -11.21 -11.15
C ASN A 137 -1.72 -10.84 -10.09
N ASP A 138 -1.73 -11.56 -8.98
CA ASP A 138 -0.78 -11.36 -7.88
C ASP A 138 0.65 -11.74 -8.26
N GLU A 139 0.82 -12.64 -9.22
CA GLU A 139 2.13 -13.10 -9.70
C GLU A 139 2.90 -12.01 -10.47
N ASP A 140 2.19 -11.01 -10.99
CA ASP A 140 2.76 -9.91 -11.76
C ASP A 140 3.18 -8.71 -10.88
N LEU A 141 2.93 -8.80 -9.56
CA LEU A 141 3.29 -7.76 -8.59
C LEU A 141 4.81 -7.73 -8.35
N LYS A 142 5.42 -6.56 -8.46
CA LYS A 142 6.83 -6.32 -8.12
C LYS A 142 7.04 -6.15 -6.62
N ASN A 143 6.12 -5.47 -5.95
CA ASN A 143 6.00 -5.46 -4.50
C ASN A 143 4.71 -6.22 -4.10
N PRO A 144 4.82 -7.40 -3.48
CA PRO A 144 3.66 -8.23 -3.16
C PRO A 144 2.76 -7.63 -2.05
N LEU A 145 3.19 -6.54 -1.39
CA LEU A 145 2.37 -5.86 -0.39
C LEU A 145 1.35 -4.88 -1.00
N THR A 146 1.40 -4.55 -2.30
CA THR A 146 0.68 -3.38 -2.85
C THR A 146 -0.78 -3.66 -3.23
N ILE A 147 -1.50 -4.42 -2.41
CA ILE A 147 -2.90 -4.80 -2.62
C ILE A 147 -3.82 -4.35 -1.47
N GLY A 148 -3.37 -3.41 -0.64
CA GLY A 148 -4.09 -2.94 0.55
C GLY A 148 -5.44 -2.29 0.28
N GLN A 149 -5.66 -1.80 -0.95
CA GLN A 149 -6.93 -1.23 -1.39
C GLN A 149 -8.07 -2.25 -1.50
N PHE A 150 -7.77 -3.55 -1.49
CA PHE A 150 -8.75 -4.63 -1.48
C PHE A 150 -9.02 -5.18 -0.07
N VAL A 151 -8.43 -4.59 0.97
CA VAL A 151 -8.71 -4.99 2.35
C VAL A 151 -10.05 -4.39 2.78
N ASN A 152 -11.00 -5.27 3.08
CA ASN A 152 -12.35 -4.87 3.46
C ASN A 152 -12.38 -4.34 4.89
N ASN A 153 -13.44 -3.59 5.22
CA ASN A 153 -13.70 -3.17 6.59
C ASN A 153 -14.22 -4.36 7.40
N GLY A 154 -13.75 -4.50 8.63
CA GLY A 154 -14.30 -5.46 9.56
C GLY A 154 -15.76 -5.15 9.93
N THR A 155 -16.51 -6.18 10.28
CA THR A 155 -17.90 -6.09 10.74
C THR A 155 -18.05 -6.67 12.14
N SER A 156 -19.30 -6.76 12.64
CA SER A 156 -19.59 -7.46 13.89
C SER A 156 -19.22 -8.95 13.83
N ILE A 157 -19.31 -9.57 12.64
CA ILE A 157 -19.00 -10.98 12.39
C ILE A 157 -17.52 -11.13 12.01
N TYR A 158 -17.07 -10.35 11.03
CA TYR A 158 -15.71 -10.42 10.48
C TYR A 158 -14.81 -9.41 11.18
N LYS A 159 -14.20 -9.81 12.30
CA LYS A 159 -13.44 -8.89 13.15
C LYS A 159 -12.19 -8.35 12.45
N ALA A 160 -11.98 -7.04 12.54
CA ALA A 160 -10.76 -6.39 12.09
C ALA A 160 -9.52 -7.00 12.74
N ASN A 161 -8.50 -7.26 11.93
CA ASN A 161 -7.20 -7.80 12.33
C ASN A 161 -6.02 -6.96 11.80
N VAL A 162 -6.30 -5.91 11.04
CA VAL A 162 -5.31 -4.91 10.60
C VAL A 162 -5.82 -3.49 10.85
N ARG A 163 -4.90 -2.53 10.90
CA ARG A 163 -5.20 -1.09 10.95
C ARG A 163 -4.35 -0.34 9.95
N TYR A 164 -4.88 0.77 9.42
CA TYR A 164 -4.10 1.71 8.62
C TYR A 164 -3.09 2.45 9.51
N GLN A 165 -1.89 2.64 8.98
CA GLN A 165 -0.86 3.46 9.60
C GLN A 165 -0.19 4.32 8.52
N GLU A 166 -0.24 5.64 8.71
CA GLU A 166 0.47 6.61 7.87
C GLU A 166 1.96 6.62 8.23
N LEU A 167 2.82 6.58 7.22
CA LEU A 167 4.26 6.64 7.38
C LEU A 167 4.89 7.65 6.41
N GLU A 168 5.99 8.23 6.85
CA GLU A 168 6.89 9.01 6.01
C GLU A 168 8.23 8.28 5.93
N ILE A 169 8.66 7.95 4.71
CA ILE A 169 9.93 7.27 4.47
C ILE A 169 10.88 8.28 3.83
N ASP A 170 11.92 8.69 4.57
CA ASP A 170 12.88 9.73 4.19
C ASP A 170 14.28 9.19 3.84
N SER A 171 14.60 7.97 4.30
CA SER A 171 15.96 7.41 4.32
C SER A 171 16.14 6.20 3.41
N LEU A 172 15.18 5.92 2.53
CA LEU A 172 15.24 4.78 1.61
C LEU A 172 16.17 5.08 0.41
N PRO A 173 17.14 4.21 0.08
CA PRO A 173 17.96 4.35 -1.13
C PRO A 173 17.12 4.46 -2.41
N ILE A 174 17.57 5.27 -3.36
CA ILE A 174 16.80 5.62 -4.56
C ILE A 174 16.43 4.40 -5.42
N GLU A 175 17.30 3.41 -5.47
CA GLU A 175 17.10 2.15 -6.21
C GLU A 175 15.98 1.26 -5.66
N LEU A 176 15.51 1.56 -4.44
CA LEU A 176 14.39 0.89 -3.79
C LEU A 176 13.07 1.66 -3.93
N TRP A 177 13.09 2.90 -4.41
CA TRP A 177 11.87 3.71 -4.57
C TRP A 177 10.89 3.08 -5.58
N LYS A 178 11.39 2.25 -6.50
CA LYS A 178 10.57 1.45 -7.44
C LYS A 178 9.57 0.49 -6.79
N TYR A 179 9.63 0.28 -5.47
CA TYR A 179 8.68 -0.53 -4.70
C TYR A 179 7.64 0.29 -3.94
N ILE A 180 7.71 1.63 -3.98
CA ILE A 180 6.74 2.53 -3.36
C ILE A 180 5.53 2.69 -4.29
N PRO A 181 4.31 2.31 -3.88
CA PRO A 181 3.16 2.28 -4.77
C PRO A 181 2.38 3.62 -4.82
N ASN A 182 3.01 4.71 -4.39
CA ASN A 182 2.35 6.00 -4.22
C ASN A 182 3.03 7.11 -5.03
N ILE A 183 2.23 7.96 -5.68
CA ILE A 183 2.70 9.10 -6.47
C ILE A 183 1.86 10.32 -6.13
N HIS A 184 2.49 11.46 -5.86
CA HIS A 184 1.78 12.73 -5.72
C HIS A 184 1.19 13.21 -7.05
N TYR A 185 -0.05 13.68 -7.03
CA TYR A 185 -0.71 14.29 -8.17
C TYR A 185 0.08 15.51 -8.66
N ALA A 186 0.23 16.51 -7.79
CA ALA A 186 1.07 17.67 -8.02
C ALA A 186 2.53 17.37 -7.64
N ASN A 187 3.46 17.81 -8.49
CA ASN A 187 4.87 17.79 -8.15
C ASN A 187 5.21 19.04 -7.33
N ASN A 188 4.92 19.00 -6.03
CA ASN A 188 5.29 20.09 -5.12
C ASN A 188 6.57 19.71 -4.38
N GLU A 189 7.70 20.32 -4.76
CA GLU A 189 9.02 20.06 -4.18
C GLU A 189 9.07 20.29 -2.66
N SER A 190 8.21 21.17 -2.13
CA SER A 190 8.10 21.40 -0.68
C SER A 190 7.43 20.23 0.07
N ILE A 191 6.63 19.41 -0.62
CA ILE A 191 5.92 18.24 -0.07
C ILE A 191 6.67 16.93 -0.38
N ALA A 192 7.55 16.92 -1.39
CA ALA A 192 8.12 15.70 -1.97
C ALA A 192 9.40 15.15 -1.32
N LYS A 193 9.88 15.73 -0.20
CA LYS A 193 11.15 15.27 0.45
C LYS A 193 11.05 13.88 1.08
N ALA A 194 9.89 13.53 1.64
CA ALA A 194 9.64 12.20 2.21
C ALA A 194 8.58 11.46 1.39
N LYS A 195 8.74 10.14 1.25
CA LYS A 195 7.74 9.28 0.60
C LYS A 195 6.62 9.01 1.60
N LYS A 196 5.46 9.62 1.38
CA LYS A 196 4.25 9.32 2.14
C LYS A 196 3.66 8.00 1.66
N VAL A 197 3.44 7.09 2.59
CA VAL A 197 2.79 5.80 2.32
C VAL A 197 1.76 5.52 3.40
N VAL A 198 0.75 4.73 3.07
CA VAL A 198 -0.11 4.10 4.07
C VAL A 198 0.11 2.61 4.03
N VAL A 199 0.34 2.02 5.20
CA VAL A 199 0.51 0.59 5.38
C VAL A 199 -0.63 0.02 6.22
N LEU A 200 -0.85 -1.28 6.10
CA LEU A 200 -1.74 -2.03 6.96
C LEU A 200 -0.91 -2.89 7.92
N VAL A 201 -1.13 -2.67 9.21
CA VAL A 201 -0.37 -3.30 10.29
C VAL A 201 -1.25 -4.27 11.04
N ALA A 202 -0.76 -5.49 11.26
CA ALA A 202 -1.45 -6.51 12.03
C ALA A 202 -1.70 -6.05 13.49
N THR A 203 -2.95 -6.08 13.95
CA THR A 203 -3.34 -5.66 15.31
C THR A 203 -3.23 -6.79 16.33
N ARG A 204 -3.14 -8.03 15.85
CA ARG A 204 -2.90 -9.28 16.57
C ARG A 204 -2.07 -10.22 15.69
N ASP A 205 -1.70 -11.38 16.22
CA ASP A 205 -1.18 -12.45 15.37
C ASP A 205 -2.26 -12.90 14.37
N ILE A 206 -1.85 -13.10 13.12
CA ILE A 206 -2.70 -13.48 11.99
C ILE A 206 -2.15 -14.79 11.41
N LYS A 207 -3.05 -15.74 11.14
CA LYS A 207 -2.68 -17.02 10.51
C LYS A 207 -3.76 -17.45 9.53
N ASP A 208 -3.38 -17.65 8.27
CA ASP A 208 -4.22 -18.26 7.22
C ASP A 208 -5.65 -17.69 7.17
N GLU A 209 -5.80 -16.36 7.13
CA GLU A 209 -7.10 -15.68 7.21
C GLU A 209 -7.19 -14.42 6.34
N GLU A 210 -8.42 -13.97 6.06
CA GLU A 210 -8.69 -12.71 5.37
C GLU A 210 -8.32 -11.52 6.27
N LEU A 211 -7.76 -10.48 5.66
CA LEU A 211 -7.44 -9.23 6.32
C LEU A 211 -8.67 -8.33 6.34
N PHE A 212 -8.96 -7.78 7.52
CA PHE A 212 -10.04 -6.83 7.74
C PHE A 212 -9.52 -5.62 8.50
N SER A 213 -9.79 -4.43 7.96
CA SER A 213 -9.37 -3.17 8.56
C SER A 213 -10.37 -2.65 9.59
N THR A 214 -9.89 -1.93 10.60
CA THR A 214 -10.76 -1.12 11.47
C THR A 214 -11.32 0.04 10.67
N TYR A 215 -12.63 0.29 10.80
CA TYR A 215 -13.32 1.44 10.19
C TYR A 215 -12.50 2.72 10.45
N ILE A 216 -12.20 3.47 9.39
CA ILE A 216 -11.77 4.85 9.56
C ILE A 216 -13.06 5.63 9.74
N ASP A 217 -13.41 5.93 10.99
CA ASP A 217 -14.47 6.89 11.27
C ASP A 217 -14.05 8.23 10.65
N VAL A 218 -14.77 8.61 9.60
CA VAL A 218 -14.81 9.99 9.13
C VAL A 218 -15.66 10.74 10.16
N SER A 219 -15.07 11.03 11.32
CA SER A 219 -15.61 12.03 12.24
C SER A 219 -15.32 13.44 11.74
#